data_AF-A0A134C4E0-F1
#
_entry.id   AF-A0A134C4E0-F1
#
_cell.length_a   1.000
_cell.length_b   1.000
_cell.length_c   1.000
_cell.angle_alpha   90.00
_cell.angle_beta   90.00
_cell.angle_gamma   90.00
#
_symmetry.space_group_name_H-M   'P 1'
#
loop_
_entity.id
_entity.type
_entity.pdbx_description
1 polymer ?
#
loop_
_entity_poly.entity_id
_entity_poly.type
_entity_poly.pdbx_seq_one_letter_code
_entity_poly.pdbx_strand_id
1 'polypeptide(L)' 'MMEMPYFLQDKEWYTEYYDNKGHIHYKLTDRAPKEAIKSYSKYYKTLEYAKKHNINL' A
#
# COMPACT_ATOMS: atom_id res chain seq x y z
N MET A 1 -3.92 1.53 -16.21
CA MET A 1 -3.81 2.29 -14.94
C MET A 1 -4.09 1.32 -13.83
N MET A 2 -3.19 1.15 -12.87
CA MET A 2 -3.58 0.51 -11.61
C MET A 2 -4.60 1.40 -10.93
N GLU A 3 -5.74 0.83 -10.55
CA GLU A 3 -6.69 1.54 -9.70
C GLU A 3 -6.01 1.91 -8.39
N MET A 4 -6.25 3.13 -7.92
CA MET A 4 -5.72 3.60 -6.65
C MET A 4 -6.25 2.68 -5.54
N PRO A 5 -5.37 2.08 -4.71
CA PRO A 5 -5.78 1.27 -3.58
C PRO A 5 -6.74 2.03 -2.66
N TYR A 6 -7.79 1.35 -2.20
CA TYR A 6 -8.80 1.97 -1.34
C TYR A 6 -8.20 2.60 -0.07
N PHE A 7 -7.16 2.00 0.51
CA PHE A 7 -6.52 2.54 1.71
C PHE A 7 -5.84 3.91 1.50
N LEU A 8 -5.61 4.34 0.25
CA LEU A 8 -5.04 5.66 -0.10
C LEU A 8 -6.11 6.74 -0.32
N GLN A 9 -7.40 6.41 -0.23
CA GLN A 9 -8.47 7.38 -0.44
C GLN A 9 -8.55 8.44 0.67
N ASP A 10 -8.09 8.11 1.87
CA ASP A 10 -8.10 9.01 3.02
C ASP A 10 -6.73 9.01 3.70
N LYS A 11 -6.14 10.21 3.81
CA LYS A 11 -4.82 10.44 4.40
C LYS A 11 -4.79 10.19 5.90
N GLU A 12 -5.94 10.15 6.57
CA GLU A 12 -5.98 9.83 8.00
C GLU A 12 -5.74 8.34 8.27
N TRP A 13 -5.95 7.47 7.28
CA TRP A 13 -5.85 6.02 7.43
C TRP A 13 -4.41 5.50 7.39
N TYR A 14 -3.45 6.32 6.98
CA TYR A 14 -2.09 5.88 6.79
C TYR A 14 -1.07 7.00 7.01
N THR A 15 0.19 6.60 7.23
CA THR A 15 1.35 7.48 7.16
C THR A 15 2.29 7.02 6.05
N GLU A 16 2.92 7.99 5.38
CA GLU A 16 3.91 7.74 4.34
C GLU A 16 5.32 7.88 4.94
N TYR A 17 6.21 6.97 4.56
CA TYR A 17 7.63 7.10 4.87
C TYR A 17 8.47 6.61 3.71
N TYR A 18 9.67 7.16 3.59
CA TYR A 18 10.62 6.78 2.56
C TYR A 18 11.67 5.86 3.18
N ASP A 19 12.02 4.78 2.48
CA ASP A 19 13.19 4.00 2.84
C ASP A 19 14.49 4.70 2.41
N ASN A 20 15.63 4.15 2.83
CA ASN A 20 16.95 4.69 2.49
C ASN A 20 17.26 4.67 0.97
N LYS A 21 16.42 4.03 0.15
CA LYS A 21 16.52 3.98 -1.31
C LYS A 21 15.54 4.92 -2.00
N GLY A 22 14.76 5.70 -1.22
CA GLY A 22 13.76 6.62 -1.74
C GLY A 22 12.45 5.94 -2.16
N HIS A 23 12.22 4.67 -1.82
CA HIS A 23 10.91 4.06 -2.09
C HIS A 23 9.89 4.51 -1.05
N ILE A 24 8.68 4.81 -1.52
CA ILE A 24 7.55 5.12 -0.65
C ILE A 24 6.99 3.84 -0.03
N HIS A 25 6.74 3.91 1.27
CA HIS A 25 6.06 2.89 2.05
C HIS A 25 4.94 3.53 2.84
N TYR A 26 3.93 2.72 3.14
CA TYR A 26 2.74 3.13 3.85
C TYR A 26 2.64 2.35 5.15
N LYS A 27 2.17 2.98 6.21
CA LYS A 27 1.81 2.31 7.47
C LYS A 27 0.40 2.72 7.86
N LEU A 28 -0.47 1.75 8.15
CA LEU A 28 -1.84 2.06 8.57
C LEU A 28 -1.86 2.68 9.98
N THR A 29 -2.81 3.59 10.19
CA THR A 29 -3.14 4.17 11.49
C THR A 29 -4.32 3.42 12.11
N ASP A 30 -4.60 3.69 13.39
CA ASP A 30 -5.80 3.15 14.07
C ASP A 30 -7.12 3.71 13.51
N ARG A 31 -7.07 4.75 12.66
CA ARG A 31 -8.25 5.33 11.99
C ARG A 31 -8.64 4.57 10.73
N ALA A 32 -7.79 3.66 10.23
CA ALA A 32 -8.07 2.90 9.03
C ALA A 32 -9.26 1.95 9.24
N PRO A 33 -10.34 2.05 8.42
CA PRO A 33 -11.44 1.11 8.49
C PRO A 33 -10.99 -0.29 8.06
N LYS A 34 -11.76 -1.31 8.43
CA LYS A 34 -11.47 -2.72 8.08
C LYS A 34 -11.28 -2.93 6.58
N GLU A 35 -11.98 -2.17 5.75
CA GLU A 35 -11.87 -2.21 4.30
C GLU A 35 -10.53 -1.65 3.79
N ALA A 36 -10.03 -0.57 4.40
CA ALA A 36 -8.70 -0.03 4.13
C ALA A 36 -7.61 -1.05 4.53
N ILE A 37 -7.75 -1.70 5.69
CA ILE A 37 -6.81 -2.76 6.12
C ILE A 37 -6.76 -3.91 5.10
N LYS A 38 -7.91 -4.37 4.60
CA LYS A 38 -7.98 -5.41 3.57
C LYS A 38 -7.32 -4.94 2.26
N SER A 39 -7.61 -3.72 1.82
CA SER A 39 -7.02 -3.16 0.60
C SER A 39 -5.51 -3.00 0.71
N TYR A 40 -5.00 -2.57 1.86
CA TYR A 40 -3.56 -2.46 2.14
C TYR A 40 -2.88 -3.82 2.06
N SER A 41 -3.45 -4.85 2.70
CA SER A 41 -2.92 -6.21 2.64
C SER A 41 -2.88 -6.75 1.20
N LYS A 42 -3.94 -6.50 0.42
CA LYS A 42 -3.99 -6.89 -1.00
C LYS A 42 -2.91 -6.18 -1.81
N TYR A 43 -2.74 -4.87 -1.62
CA TYR A 43 -1.73 -4.08 -2.31
C TYR A 43 -0.32 -4.64 -2.10
N TYR A 44 0.09 -4.86 -0.84
CA TYR A 44 1.42 -5.39 -0.54
C TYR A 44 1.63 -6.83 -1.02
N LYS A 45 0.60 -7.69 -0.98
CA LYS A 45 0.66 -9.02 -1.59
C LYS A 45 0.89 -8.97 -3.10
N THR A 46 0.22 -8.04 -3.79
CA THR A 46 0.43 -7.83 -5.23
C THR A 46 1.85 -7.35 -5.52
N LEU A 47 2.37 -6.40 -4.74
CA LEU A 47 3.76 -5.93 -4.88
C LEU A 47 4.77 -7.07 -4.66
N GLU A 48 4.58 -7.88 -3.62
CA GLU A 48 5.44 -9.02 -3.31
C GLU A 48 5.41 -10.06 -4.44
N TYR A 49 4.20 -10.38 -4.93
CA TYR A 49 4.01 -11.28 -6.06
C TYR A 49 4.74 -10.75 -7.31
N ALA A 50 4.53 -9.49 -7.67
CA ALA A 50 5.17 -8.92 -8.84
C ALA A 50 6.70 -8.90 -8.73
N LYS A 51 7.22 -8.52 -7.55
CA LYS A 51 8.66 -8.57 -7.27
C LYS A 51 9.22 -9.98 -7.43
N LYS A 52 8.51 -11.00 -6.93
CA LYS A 52 8.91 -12.40 -7.05
C LYS A 52 8.91 -12.89 -8.50
N HIS A 53 7.99 -12.38 -9.32
CA HIS A 53 7.79 -12.81 -10.70
C HIS A 53 8.44 -11.86 -11.73
N ASN A 54 9.23 -10.87 -11.30
CA ASN A 54 9.81 -9.82 -12.16
C ASN A 54 8.77 -9.12 -13.05
N ILE A 55 7.55 -8.94 -12.53
CA ILE A 55 6.46 -8.23 -13.20
C ILE A 55 6.66 -6.74 -12.93
N ASN A 56 6.65 -5.93 -13.99
CA ASN A 56 6.66 -4.48 -13.87
C ASN A 56 5.21 -4.00 -13.66
N LEU A 57 4.95 -3.38 -12.51
CA LEU A 57 3.64 -2.90 -12.05
C LEU A 57 3.45 -1.41 -12.32
#